data_AF-A0A931HBH0-F1
#
_entry.id   AF-A0A931HBH0-F1
#
_cell.length_a   1.000
_cell.length_b   1.000
_cell.length_c   1.000
_cell.angle_alpha   90.00
_cell.angle_beta   90.00
_cell.angle_gamma   90.00
#
_symmetry.space_group_name_H-M   'P 1'
#
loop_
_entity.id
_entity.type
_entity.pdbx_description
1 polymer ?
#
loop_
_entity_poly.entity_id
_entity_poly.type
_entity_poly.pdbx_seq_one_letter_code
_entity_poly.pdbx_strand_id
1 'polypeptide(L)'
;MLDAAFAQIGLAFGEAFGGIFWDARVITNTPAEYDDGGSIIAPGGVEHRPCKAQVDAATQTMRQAEGFTEKDRRIIVLAGTLEGEISTEERIEFLEGPFEGVWMIEAVARDTGAAGFELRGRKA
;
A
#
# COMPACT_ATOMS: atom_id res chain seq x y z
N MET A 1 -13.11 -11.75 10.44
CA MET A 1 -12.68 -12.99 11.14
C MET A 1 -11.77 -13.84 10.26
N LEU A 2 -12.11 -14.09 8.99
CA LEU A 2 -11.24 -14.82 8.05
C LEU A 2 -9.99 -14.01 7.64
N ASP A 3 -10.14 -12.70 7.38
CA ASP A 3 -9.03 -11.84 6.95
C ASP A 3 -7.89 -11.77 7.98
N ALA A 4 -8.26 -11.67 9.26
CA ALA A 4 -7.31 -11.69 10.37
C ALA A 4 -6.57 -13.04 10.47
N ALA A 5 -7.25 -14.16 10.20
CA ALA A 5 -6.63 -15.48 10.20
C ALA A 5 -5.64 -15.66 9.03
N PHE A 6 -5.99 -15.20 7.82
CA PHE A 6 -5.06 -15.23 6.68
C PHE A 6 -3.88 -14.29 6.86
N ALA A 7 -4.10 -13.10 7.43
CA ALA A 7 -3.01 -12.20 7.79
C ALA A 7 -2.08 -12.83 8.83
N GLN A 8 -2.61 -13.50 9.85
CA GLN A 8 -1.79 -14.23 10.84
C GLN A 8 -1.00 -15.38 10.21
N ILE A 9 -1.56 -16.10 9.24
CA ILE A 9 -0.80 -17.11 8.48
C ILE A 9 0.34 -16.43 7.70
N GLY A 10 0.06 -15.32 7.01
CA GLY A 10 1.09 -14.55 6.29
C GLY A 10 2.21 -14.05 7.21
N LEU A 11 1.88 -13.55 8.39
CA LEU A 11 2.84 -13.13 9.41
C LEU A 11 3.63 -14.32 9.96
N ALA A 12 2.98 -15.44 10.28
CA ALA A 12 3.64 -16.65 10.79
C ALA A 12 4.61 -17.26 9.76
N PHE A 13 4.26 -17.24 8.46
CA PHE A 13 5.18 -17.62 7.38
C PHE A 13 6.33 -16.63 7.22
N GLY A 14 6.08 -15.33 7.41
CA GLY A 14 7.11 -14.30 7.46
C GLY A 14 8.11 -14.52 8.60
N GLU A 15 7.62 -14.74 9.82
CA GLU A 15 8.46 -14.97 11.00
C GLU A 15 9.29 -16.27 10.90
N ALA A 16 8.76 -17.31 10.26
CA ALA A 16 9.44 -18.59 10.11
C ALA A 16 10.55 -18.60 9.03
N PHE A 17 10.50 -17.71 8.03
CA PHE A 17 11.39 -17.74 6.86
C PHE A 17 12.16 -16.42 6.59
N GLY A 18 12.19 -15.48 7.55
CA GLY A 18 12.96 -14.24 7.41
C GLY A 18 12.25 -13.13 6.63
N GLY A 19 10.95 -12.99 6.87
CA GLY A 19 10.11 -11.81 6.60
C GLY A 19 10.02 -11.38 5.13
N ILE A 20 9.10 -11.98 4.36
CA ILE A 20 8.78 -11.43 3.02
C ILE A 20 8.00 -10.10 3.11
N PHE A 21 7.37 -9.82 4.26
CA PHE A 21 6.64 -8.60 4.54
C PHE A 21 7.43 -7.70 5.50
N TRP A 22 7.73 -6.49 5.04
CA TRP A 22 8.48 -5.46 5.75
C TRP A 22 7.53 -4.45 6.41
N ASP A 23 8.03 -3.73 7.42
CA ASP A 23 7.33 -2.56 7.94
C ASP A 23 7.17 -1.48 6.88
N ALA A 24 5.92 -1.04 6.72
CA ALA A 24 5.54 -0.01 5.77
C ALA A 24 4.45 0.89 6.36
N ARG A 25 4.15 1.99 5.66
CA ARG A 25 3.01 2.85 5.97
C ARG A 25 2.38 3.41 4.71
N VAL A 26 1.06 3.51 4.72
CA VAL A 26 0.31 4.27 3.72
C VAL A 26 0.36 5.75 4.09
N ILE A 27 0.61 6.60 3.11
CA ILE A 27 0.66 8.05 3.23
C ILE A 27 -0.54 8.63 2.49
N THR A 28 -1.40 9.32 3.23
CA THR A 28 -2.61 9.97 2.71
C THR A 28 -2.47 11.47 2.90
N ASN A 29 -2.63 12.26 1.84
CA ASN A 29 -2.68 13.72 1.96
C ASN A 29 -4.12 14.14 2.18
N THR A 30 -4.42 14.82 3.29
CA THR A 30 -5.76 15.34 3.55
C THR A 30 -5.90 16.74 2.97
N PRO A 31 -6.97 17.04 2.22
CA PRO A 31 -7.17 18.38 1.65
C PRO A 31 -7.43 19.41 2.74
N ALA A 32 -7.11 20.67 2.46
CA ALA A 32 -7.55 21.78 3.30
C ALA A 32 -9.05 22.02 3.13
N GLU A 33 -9.72 22.40 4.21
CA GLU A 33 -11.13 22.80 4.19
C GLU A 33 -11.22 24.32 4.03
N TYR A 34 -12.15 24.77 3.20
CA TYR A 34 -12.38 26.17 2.89
C TYR A 34 -13.82 26.55 3.26
N ASP A 35 -14.02 27.78 3.73
CA ASP A 35 -15.36 28.36 3.82
C ASP A 35 -15.89 28.78 2.44
N ASP A 36 -17.16 29.21 2.38
CA ASP A 36 -17.79 29.73 1.16
C ASP A 36 -17.09 30.97 0.58
N GLY A 37 -16.26 31.64 1.39
CA GLY A 37 -15.44 32.79 1.01
C GLY A 37 -14.05 32.43 0.46
N GLY A 38 -13.70 31.13 0.41
CA GLY A 38 -12.40 30.63 -0.03
C GLY A 38 -11.27 30.80 0.99
N SER A 39 -11.59 31.11 2.25
CA SER A 39 -10.60 31.14 3.33
C SER A 39 -10.43 29.75 3.92
N ILE A 40 -9.18 29.37 4.24
CA ILE A 40 -8.88 28.10 4.90
C ILE A 40 -9.45 28.13 6.32
N ILE A 41 -10.36 27.20 6.62
CA ILE A 41 -10.92 26.99 7.96
C ILE A 41 -10.24 25.83 8.69
N ALA A 42 -9.68 24.86 7.94
CA ALA A 42 -8.82 23.81 8.48
C ALA A 42 -7.68 23.51 7.50
N PRO A 43 -6.40 23.53 7.95
CA PRO A 43 -5.29 23.19 7.08
C PRO A 43 -5.33 21.71 6.70
N GLY A 44 -4.91 21.40 5.49
CA GLY A 44 -4.64 20.02 5.08
C GLY A 44 -3.47 19.42 5.86
N GLY A 45 -3.31 18.11 5.77
CA GLY A 45 -2.32 17.37 6.54
C GLY A 45 -1.82 16.12 5.83
N VAL A 46 -1.04 15.35 6.56
CA VAL A 46 -0.55 14.04 6.13
C VAL A 46 -0.89 13.03 7.20
N GLU A 47 -1.63 12.00 6.81
CA GLU A 47 -1.93 10.86 7.66
C GLU A 47 -1.01 9.69 7.31
N HIS A 48 -0.59 8.94 8.33
CA HIS A 48 0.23 7.75 8.20
C HIS A 48 -0.47 6.55 8.82
N ARG A 49 -0.81 5.56 8.01
CA ARG A 49 -1.42 4.31 8.47
C ARG A 49 -0.39 3.17 8.40
N PRO A 50 0.05 2.59 9.53
CA PRO A 50 1.05 1.52 9.51
C PRO A 50 0.48 0.25 8.86
N CYS A 51 1.33 -0.53 8.20
CA CYS A 51 0.99 -1.82 7.63
C CYS A 51 2.23 -2.70 7.42
N LYS A 52 2.00 -3.96 7.02
CA LYS A 52 3.05 -4.88 6.54
C LYS A 52 2.88 -5.11 5.04
N ALA A 53 3.96 -4.97 4.28
CA ALA A 53 3.93 -5.08 2.82
C ALA A 53 5.13 -5.82 2.24
N GLN A 54 4.93 -6.45 1.08
CA GLN A 54 5.97 -7.14 0.31
C GLN A 54 6.09 -6.49 -1.08
N VAL A 55 7.31 -6.37 -1.59
CA VAL A 55 7.55 -6.05 -3.01
C VAL A 55 7.93 -7.31 -3.76
N ASP A 56 7.34 -7.48 -4.94
CA ASP A 56 7.54 -8.63 -5.83
C ASP A 56 7.60 -8.17 -7.31
N ALA A 57 7.96 -9.09 -8.20
CA ALA A 57 7.95 -8.88 -9.63
C ALA A 57 6.53 -8.56 -10.12
N ALA A 58 6.42 -7.61 -11.07
CA ALA A 58 5.15 -7.31 -11.72
C ALA A 58 4.59 -8.56 -12.43
N THR A 59 3.30 -8.84 -12.22
CA THR A 59 2.59 -9.94 -12.87
C THR A 59 2.47 -9.71 -14.38
N GLN A 60 2.18 -10.76 -15.14
CA GLN A 60 1.95 -10.62 -16.59
C GLN A 60 0.80 -9.67 -16.89
N THR A 61 -0.28 -9.72 -16.10
CA THR A 61 -1.42 -8.80 -16.22
C THR A 61 -0.99 -7.35 -16.00
N MET A 62 -0.17 -7.07 -14.98
CA MET A 62 0.36 -5.72 -14.74
C MET A 62 1.24 -5.22 -15.88
N ARG A 63 2.06 -6.10 -16.47
CA ARG A 63 2.94 -5.78 -17.60
C ARG A 63 2.18 -5.44 -18.88
N GLN A 64 0.99 -6.02 -19.04
CA GLN A 64 0.11 -5.81 -20.20
C GLN A 64 -0.82 -4.60 -20.03
N ALA A 65 -0.92 -4.04 -18.83
CA ALA A 65 -1.79 -2.90 -18.56
C ALA A 65 -1.17 -1.59 -19.08
N GLU A 66 -2.03 -0.67 -19.53
CA GLU A 66 -1.62 0.66 -19.98
C GLU A 66 -0.84 1.41 -18.88
N GLY A 67 0.14 2.21 -19.30
CA GLY A 67 0.99 2.99 -18.40
C GLY A 67 2.05 2.17 -17.65
N PHE A 68 2.16 0.85 -17.91
CA PHE A 68 3.20 0.02 -17.32
C PHE A 68 4.61 0.48 -17.73
N THR A 69 5.54 0.44 -16.78
CA THR A 69 6.98 0.57 -17.05
C THR A 69 7.78 -0.54 -16.37
N GLU A 70 8.98 -0.83 -16.86
CA GLU A 70 9.90 -1.81 -16.24
C GLU A 70 10.33 -1.44 -14.81
N LYS A 71 10.03 -0.21 -14.35
CA LYS A 71 10.25 0.22 -12.97
C LYS A 71 9.10 -0.16 -12.05
N ASP A 72 7.96 -0.56 -12.59
CA ASP A 72 6.78 -0.92 -11.82
C ASP A 72 7.01 -2.28 -11.15
N ARG A 73 6.47 -2.42 -9.95
CA ARG A 73 6.54 -3.64 -9.15
C ARG A 73 5.17 -3.99 -8.62
N ARG A 74 4.99 -5.27 -8.32
CA ARG A 74 3.85 -5.73 -7.54
C ARG A 74 4.13 -5.42 -6.08
N ILE A 75 3.18 -4.83 -5.38
CA ILE A 75 3.25 -4.65 -3.93
C ILE A 75 2.04 -5.34 -3.31
N ILE A 76 2.27 -6.17 -2.30
CA ILE A 76 1.20 -6.87 -1.57
C ILE A 76 1.14 -6.29 -0.17
N VAL A 77 0.03 -5.68 0.19
CA VAL A 77 -0.22 -5.16 1.56
C VAL A 77 -1.13 -6.12 2.30
N LEU A 78 -0.78 -6.53 3.51
CA LEU A 78 -1.61 -7.40 4.34
C LEU A 78 -2.80 -6.63 4.90
N ALA A 79 -4.02 -7.02 4.52
CA ALA A 79 -5.23 -6.31 4.87
C ALA A 79 -5.47 -6.24 6.37
N GLY A 80 -5.20 -7.34 7.10
CA GLY A 80 -5.35 -7.40 8.54
C GLY A 80 -4.36 -6.52 9.32
N THR A 81 -3.40 -5.90 8.64
CA THR A 81 -2.42 -4.98 9.24
C THR A 81 -2.65 -3.51 8.87
N LEU A 82 -3.53 -3.25 7.90
CA LEU A 82 -3.88 -1.90 7.46
C LEU A 82 -5.29 -1.58 7.95
N GLU A 83 -5.44 -0.44 8.64
CA GLU A 83 -6.77 0.07 8.98
C GLU A 83 -7.40 0.73 7.76
N GLY A 84 -8.54 0.22 7.29
CA GLY A 84 -9.30 0.78 6.16
C GLY A 84 -8.84 0.31 4.77
N GLU A 85 -9.28 1.01 3.74
CA GLU A 85 -8.99 0.73 2.33
C GLU A 85 -7.72 1.45 1.85
N ILE A 86 -7.24 1.13 0.64
CA ILE A 86 -6.12 1.81 0.00
C ILE A 86 -6.49 2.21 -1.44
N SER A 87 -6.03 3.37 -1.89
CA SER A 87 -6.34 3.90 -3.23
C SER A 87 -5.10 4.40 -4.00
N THR A 88 -5.30 4.75 -5.27
CA THR A 88 -4.24 5.34 -6.13
C THR A 88 -3.92 6.81 -5.81
N GLU A 89 -4.71 7.46 -4.95
CA GLU A 89 -4.42 8.83 -4.49
C GLU A 89 -3.38 8.85 -3.36
N GLU A 90 -3.10 7.67 -2.81
CA GLU A 90 -2.19 7.48 -1.69
C GLU A 90 -0.82 7.01 -2.16
N ARG A 91 0.15 7.04 -1.25
CA ARG A 91 1.49 6.47 -1.45
C ARG A 91 1.75 5.40 -0.41
N ILE A 92 2.69 4.50 -0.68
CA ILE A 92 3.20 3.56 0.32
C ILE A 92 4.69 3.78 0.52
N GLU A 93 5.12 3.80 1.78
CA GLU A 93 6.52 3.91 2.14
C GLU A 93 6.97 2.65 2.86
N PHE A 94 8.04 2.04 2.37
CA PHE A 94 8.74 0.97 3.06
C PHE A 94 9.76 1.59 4.02
N LEU A 95 9.65 1.26 5.31
CA LEU A 95 10.48 1.83 6.38
C LEU A 95 11.78 1.05 6.59
N GLU A 96 11.86 -0.16 6.05
CA GLU A 96 13.02 -1.04 6.14
C GLU A 96 13.06 -2.03 4.96
N GLY A 97 14.13 -2.81 4.90
CA GLY A 97 14.34 -3.83 3.88
C GLY A 97 14.88 -3.28 2.55
N PRO A 98 15.09 -4.16 1.56
CA PRO A 98 15.78 -3.80 0.31
C PRO A 98 15.00 -2.84 -0.60
N PHE A 99 13.73 -2.58 -0.27
CA PHE A 99 12.84 -1.74 -1.07
C PHE A 99 12.46 -0.42 -0.38
N GLU A 100 13.19 -0.05 0.68
CA GLU A 100 13.02 1.19 1.45
C GLU A 100 12.78 2.41 0.56
N GLY A 101 11.87 3.28 1.03
CA GLY A 101 11.50 4.54 0.40
C GLY A 101 10.03 4.58 -0.05
N VAL A 102 9.67 5.71 -0.66
CA VAL A 102 8.28 6.03 -1.06
C VAL A 102 7.98 5.50 -2.46
N TRP A 103 6.79 4.94 -2.62
CA TRP A 103 6.26 4.40 -3.86
C TRP A 103 4.89 5.01 -4.16
N MET A 104 4.72 5.43 -5.41
CA MET A 104 3.43 5.79 -6.00
C MET A 104 2.58 4.54 -6.24
N ILE A 105 1.26 4.66 -6.09
CA ILE A 105 0.30 3.58 -6.34
C ILE A 105 -0.39 3.85 -7.68
N GLU A 106 -0.09 3.03 -8.68
CA GLU A 106 -0.59 3.17 -10.06
C GLU A 106 -1.86 2.36 -10.33
N ALA A 107 -2.11 1.34 -9.50
CA ALA A 107 -3.33 0.53 -9.53
C ALA A 107 -3.52 -0.18 -8.18
N VAL A 108 -4.78 -0.43 -7.82
CA VAL A 108 -5.17 -1.20 -6.63
C VAL A 108 -6.15 -2.29 -7.04
N ALA A 109 -5.92 -3.51 -6.56
CA ALA A 109 -6.85 -4.62 -6.61
C ALA A 109 -6.99 -5.26 -5.24
N ARG A 110 -8.19 -5.77 -4.95
CA ARG A 110 -8.45 -6.60 -3.77
C ARG A 110 -8.32 -8.06 -4.17
N ASP A 111 -7.61 -8.86 -3.37
CA ASP A 111 -7.60 -10.30 -3.60
C ASP A 111 -8.98 -10.91 -3.29
N THR A 112 -9.32 -12.02 -3.95
CA THR A 112 -10.63 -12.68 -3.79
C THR A 112 -10.94 -13.08 -2.35
N GLY A 113 -9.90 -13.35 -1.55
CA GLY A 113 -10.02 -13.68 -0.14
C GLY A 113 -10.05 -12.49 0.81
N ALA A 114 -9.92 -11.25 0.31
CA ALA A 114 -9.76 -10.04 1.10
C ALA A 114 -8.60 -10.11 2.13
N ALA A 115 -7.62 -10.99 1.92
CA ALA A 115 -6.45 -11.13 2.77
C ALA A 115 -5.41 -10.04 2.51
N GLY A 116 -5.45 -9.40 1.33
CA GLY A 116 -4.48 -8.38 0.95
C GLY A 116 -4.95 -7.42 -0.14
N PHE A 117 -4.16 -6.36 -0.30
CA PHE A 117 -4.27 -5.45 -1.43
C PHE A 117 -3.11 -5.72 -2.37
N GLU A 118 -3.41 -5.92 -3.65
CA GLU A 118 -2.41 -6.04 -4.70
C GLU A 118 -2.30 -4.70 -5.43
N LEU A 119 -1.12 -4.08 -5.33
CA LEU A 119 -0.83 -2.79 -5.93
C LEU A 119 0.14 -2.96 -7.09
N ARG A 120 -0.03 -2.13 -8.12
CA ARG A 120 1.06 -1.81 -9.05
C ARG A 120 1.74 -0.55 -8.53
N GLY A 121 2.96 -0.67 -8.01
CA GLY A 121 3.70 0.43 -7.42
C GLY A 121 4.90 0.86 -8.25
N ARG A 122 5.25 2.15 -8.20
CA ARG A 122 6.45 2.71 -8.82
C ARG A 122 7.22 3.57 -7.82
N LYS A 123 8.53 3.35 -7.71
CA LYS A 123 9.36 4.14 -6.78
C LYS A 123 9.32 5.62 -7.18
N ALA A 124 9.02 6.49 -6.22
CA ALA A 124 8.85 7.93 -6.42
C ALA A 124 10.18 8.65 -6.67
#